data_AF-A0A928T4K9-F1
#
_entry.id   AF-A0A928T4K9-F1
#
_cell.length_a   1.000
_cell.length_b   1.000
_cell.length_c   1.000
_cell.angle_alpha   90.00
_cell.angle_beta   90.00
_cell.angle_gamma   90.00
#
_symmetry.space_group_name_H-M   'P 1'
#
loop_
_entity.id
_entity.type
_entity.pdbx_description
1 polymer ?
#
loop_
_entity_poly.entity_id
_entity_poly.type
_entity_poly.pdbx_seq_one_letter_code
_entity_poly.pdbx_strand_id
1 'polypeptide(L)'
;MKTILLLALSALSAPFCHAQSYSITSAGVDSGGGITSGGAYVLSGSIAPLGWQAATGGSYSLSGGLFAQYMALQRTGAPFLSIRRSGAHVQVVWGSHVPGWVLQSNISALAPGGWVDVAGPPTVSGAEQYHQFSAGSGPVFYRLRKL
;
A
#
# COMPACT_ATOMS: atom_id res chain seq x y z
N MET A 1 -30.58 53.37 -25.00
CA MET A 1 -29.15 53.17 -24.64
C MET A 1 -28.90 51.85 -23.90
N LYS A 2 -29.72 51.44 -22.91
CA LYS A 2 -29.51 50.19 -22.14
C LYS A 2 -29.57 48.88 -22.95
N THR A 3 -30.39 48.78 -23.99
CA THR A 3 -30.58 47.53 -24.77
C THR A 3 -29.49 47.26 -25.79
N ILE A 4 -28.94 48.31 -26.42
CA ILE A 4 -27.77 48.22 -27.31
C ILE A 4 -26.56 47.71 -26.52
N LEU A 5 -26.49 48.09 -25.24
CA LEU A 5 -25.46 47.63 -24.32
C LEU A 5 -25.51 46.10 -24.11
N LEU A 6 -26.71 45.52 -24.00
CA LEU A 6 -26.89 44.08 -23.77
C LEU A 6 -26.52 43.24 -25.01
N LEU A 7 -26.79 43.77 -26.21
CA LEU A 7 -26.44 43.08 -27.45
C LEU A 7 -24.92 43.09 -27.70
N ALA A 8 -24.27 44.21 -27.39
CA ALA A 8 -22.81 44.29 -27.39
C ALA A 8 -22.18 43.33 -26.38
N LEU A 9 -22.85 43.10 -25.24
CA LEU A 9 -22.40 42.17 -24.21
C LEU A 9 -22.46 40.70 -24.66
N SER A 10 -23.45 40.33 -25.48
CA SER A 10 -23.57 38.98 -26.05
C SER A 10 -22.58 38.72 -27.19
N ALA A 11 -22.22 39.73 -27.99
CA ALA A 11 -21.20 39.55 -29.02
C ALA A 11 -19.80 39.35 -28.42
N LEU A 12 -19.59 39.85 -27.20
CA LEU A 12 -18.36 39.64 -26.43
C LEU A 12 -18.22 38.21 -25.86
N SER A 13 -19.25 37.36 -25.93
CA SER A 13 -19.20 35.98 -25.40
C SER A 13 -18.73 34.92 -26.40
N ALA A 14 -18.37 35.29 -27.63
CA ALA A 14 -17.78 34.38 -28.61
C ALA A 14 -16.40 33.75 -28.27
N PRO A 15 -15.53 34.29 -27.38
CA PRO A 15 -14.23 33.64 -27.08
C PRO A 15 -14.35 32.44 -26.12
N PHE A 16 -15.56 31.96 -25.79
CA PHE A 16 -15.77 30.89 -24.82
C PHE A 16 -15.70 29.45 -25.36
N CYS A 17 -15.14 29.21 -26.56
CA CYS A 17 -14.85 27.86 -27.03
C CYS A 17 -13.35 27.57 -26.96
N HIS A 18 -12.91 26.93 -25.87
CA HIS A 18 -11.55 26.41 -25.73
C HIS A 18 -11.56 24.88 -25.70
N ALA A 19 -10.73 24.25 -26.54
CA ALA A 19 -10.39 22.83 -26.43
C ALA A 19 -9.64 22.55 -25.11
N GLN A 20 -9.80 21.35 -24.55
CA GLN A 20 -9.18 20.99 -23.28
C GLN A 20 -7.68 20.74 -23.46
N SER A 21 -6.86 21.49 -22.72
CA SER A 21 -5.42 21.23 -22.61
C SER A 21 -5.19 20.12 -21.59
N TYR A 22 -4.71 18.96 -22.03
CA TYR A 22 -4.16 17.96 -21.11
C TYR A 22 -2.71 18.32 -20.82
N SER A 23 -2.42 18.69 -19.59
CA SER A 23 -1.05 18.81 -19.08
C SER A 23 -0.81 17.73 -18.02
N ILE A 24 0.31 17.03 -18.12
CA ILE A 24 0.86 16.30 -16.99
C ILE A 24 1.52 17.36 -16.11
N THR A 25 0.84 17.76 -15.04
CA THR A 25 1.28 18.85 -14.15
C THR A 25 2.37 18.43 -13.16
N SER A 26 2.70 17.14 -13.07
CA SER A 26 3.78 16.66 -12.22
C SER A 26 4.45 15.41 -12.79
N ALA A 27 5.79 15.39 -12.71
CA ALA A 27 6.62 14.21 -12.88
C ALA A 27 7.64 14.18 -11.73
N GLY A 28 7.79 13.04 -11.07
CA GLY A 28 8.81 12.81 -10.03
C GLY A 28 9.95 11.97 -10.60
N VAL A 29 11.19 12.32 -10.27
CA VAL A 29 12.37 11.47 -10.49
C VAL A 29 12.79 10.92 -9.14
N ASP A 30 12.73 9.60 -8.97
CA ASP A 30 13.27 8.91 -7.80
C ASP A 30 14.78 8.66 -8.01
N SER A 31 15.62 9.17 -7.09
CA SER A 31 17.04 8.84 -7.05
C SER A 31 17.28 7.57 -6.21
N GLY A 32 17.99 6.59 -6.77
CA GLY A 32 18.42 5.39 -6.03
C GLY A 32 19.47 5.71 -4.96
N GLY A 33 19.31 5.15 -3.77
CA GLY A 33 20.27 5.30 -2.66
C GLY A 33 21.66 4.73 -2.96
N GLY A 34 22.62 4.99 -2.07
CA GLY A 34 24.01 4.54 -2.22
C GLY A 34 24.95 5.09 -1.14
N ILE A 35 26.18 4.55 -1.12
CA ILE A 35 27.28 5.02 -0.29
C ILE A 35 28.29 5.71 -1.20
N THR A 36 28.57 6.98 -0.92
CA THR A 36 29.63 7.73 -1.61
C THR A 36 30.75 7.99 -0.63
N SER A 37 31.96 7.57 -0.99
CA SER A 37 33.17 7.86 -0.22
C SER A 37 34.02 8.94 -0.90
N GLY A 38 34.65 9.77 -0.08
CA GLY A 38 35.58 10.82 -0.51
C GLY A 38 36.68 10.97 0.54
N GLY A 39 37.84 10.37 0.29
CA GLY A 39 38.93 10.32 1.26
C GLY A 39 38.58 9.50 2.51
N ALA A 40 38.83 10.04 3.70
CA ALA A 40 38.55 9.36 4.98
C ALA A 40 37.06 9.35 5.39
N TYR A 41 36.17 9.91 4.57
CA TYR A 41 34.75 10.07 4.91
C TYR A 41 33.83 9.30 3.96
N VAL A 42 32.74 8.82 4.54
CA VAL A 42 31.70 8.06 3.87
C VAL A 42 30.35 8.71 4.15
N LEU A 43 29.64 9.06 3.08
CA LEU A 43 28.25 9.51 3.12
C LEU A 43 27.35 8.34 2.73
N SER A 44 26.36 8.04 3.56
CA SER A 44 25.37 6.98 3.31
C SER A 44 23.99 7.61 3.15
N GLY A 45 23.36 7.40 1.98
CA GLY A 45 22.01 7.84 1.68
C GLY A 45 21.02 6.68 1.71
N SER A 46 19.91 6.85 2.46
CA SER A 46 18.78 5.92 2.49
C SER A 46 17.69 6.35 1.53
N ILE A 47 16.98 5.37 0.96
CA ILE A 47 15.85 5.63 0.07
C ILE A 47 14.59 5.99 0.90
N ALA A 48 13.67 6.83 0.39
CA ALA A 48 12.38 7.20 1.00
C ALA A 48 11.29 7.37 -0.10
N PRO A 49 9.97 7.21 0.19
CA PRO A 49 8.94 7.30 -0.86
C PRO A 49 8.52 8.76 -1.13
N LEU A 50 8.48 9.16 -2.41
CA LEU A 50 7.74 10.36 -2.84
C LEU A 50 6.22 10.11 -2.77
N GLY A 51 5.39 11.14 -2.64
CA GLY A 51 3.93 10.97 -2.45
C GLY A 51 3.23 10.33 -3.65
N TRP A 52 2.42 9.29 -3.41
CA TRP A 52 1.66 8.60 -4.46
C TRP A 52 0.16 8.74 -4.22
N GLN A 53 -0.52 9.51 -5.07
CA GLN A 53 -1.93 9.25 -5.32
C GLN A 53 -2.00 7.97 -6.15
N ALA A 54 -2.79 6.99 -5.71
CA ALA A 54 -2.94 5.74 -6.46
C ALA A 54 -3.42 6.06 -7.88
N ALA A 55 -2.77 5.48 -8.88
CA ALA A 55 -3.20 5.61 -10.26
C ALA A 55 -4.52 4.85 -10.40
N THR A 56 -5.61 5.56 -10.69
CA THR A 56 -6.95 4.98 -10.85
C THR A 56 -7.34 4.90 -12.31
N GLY A 57 -7.99 3.80 -12.69
CA GLY A 57 -8.52 3.56 -14.02
C GLY A 57 -9.72 2.62 -13.97
N GLY A 58 -10.93 3.15 -14.10
CA GLY A 58 -12.16 2.37 -13.97
C GLY A 58 -12.32 1.75 -12.57
N SER A 59 -12.56 0.45 -12.50
CA SER A 59 -12.71 -0.30 -11.23
C SER A 59 -11.38 -0.67 -10.55
N TYR A 60 -10.24 -0.23 -11.10
CA TYR A 60 -8.92 -0.62 -10.63
C TYR A 60 -8.13 0.57 -10.09
N SER A 61 -7.29 0.29 -9.10
CA SER A 61 -6.40 1.26 -8.46
C SER A 61 -5.03 0.62 -8.27
N LEU A 62 -3.98 1.34 -8.65
CA LEU A 62 -2.58 0.93 -8.50
C LEU A 62 -1.83 1.93 -7.62
N SER A 63 -1.49 1.51 -6.40
CA SER A 63 -0.68 2.28 -5.47
C SER A 63 0.80 1.89 -5.60
N GLY A 64 1.67 2.81 -6.00
CA GLY A 64 3.12 2.66 -5.94
C GLY A 64 3.72 3.28 -4.67
N GLY A 65 4.98 2.94 -4.35
CA GLY A 65 5.79 3.63 -3.34
C GLY A 65 6.79 2.73 -2.60
N LEU A 66 7.91 3.32 -2.19
CA LEU A 66 9.04 2.59 -1.61
C LEU A 66 8.90 2.28 -0.10
N PHE A 67 8.08 3.04 0.65
CA PHE A 67 7.80 2.81 2.08
C PHE A 67 6.36 3.17 2.46
N ALA A 68 5.37 2.42 1.98
CA ALA A 68 4.01 2.49 2.52
C ALA A 68 3.96 1.85 3.93
N GLN A 69 4.53 2.57 4.89
CA GLN A 69 4.22 2.62 6.32
C GLN A 69 4.49 1.41 7.24
N TYR A 70 4.68 0.19 6.72
CA TYR A 70 5.02 -0.99 7.52
C TYR A 70 6.07 -1.85 6.79
N MET A 71 7.35 -1.76 7.16
CA MET A 71 8.36 -2.69 6.64
C MET A 71 8.18 -4.07 7.29
N ALA A 72 7.33 -4.90 6.70
CA ALA A 72 7.43 -6.34 6.87
C ALA A 72 8.54 -6.84 5.93
N LEU A 73 9.78 -6.88 6.43
CA LEU A 73 10.86 -7.56 5.72
C LEU A 73 10.52 -9.04 5.67
N GLN A 74 10.17 -9.54 4.48
CA GLN A 74 10.01 -10.97 4.28
C GLN A 74 11.38 -11.62 4.50
N ARG A 75 11.50 -12.39 5.57
CA ARG A 75 12.72 -13.16 5.84
C ARG A 75 12.91 -14.16 4.69
N THR A 76 14.14 -14.29 4.20
CA THR A 76 14.47 -15.30 3.18
C THR A 76 13.97 -16.68 3.63
N GLY A 77 13.16 -17.33 2.79
CA GLY A 77 12.53 -18.62 3.08
C GLY A 77 11.28 -18.57 3.95
N ALA A 78 10.77 -17.38 4.30
CA ALA A 78 9.44 -17.22 4.91
C ALA A 78 8.34 -17.30 3.86
N PRO A 79 7.23 -18.01 4.12
CA PRO A 79 6.11 -18.01 3.22
C PRO A 79 5.46 -16.62 3.20
N PHE A 80 4.88 -16.28 2.05
CA PHE A 80 4.16 -15.02 1.89
C PHE A 80 2.90 -15.04 2.77
N LEU A 81 2.70 -13.98 3.56
CA LEU A 81 1.53 -13.81 4.41
C LEU A 81 0.57 -12.84 3.74
N SER A 82 -0.68 -13.25 3.55
CA SER A 82 -1.73 -12.45 2.94
C SER A 82 -3.01 -12.50 3.77
N ILE A 83 -3.90 -11.53 3.56
CA ILE A 83 -5.17 -11.45 4.25
C ILE A 83 -6.27 -11.33 3.20
N ARG A 84 -7.30 -12.17 3.29
CA ARG A 84 -8.48 -12.08 2.42
C ARG A 84 -9.78 -12.16 3.23
N ARG A 85 -10.82 -11.50 2.73
CA ARG A 85 -12.16 -11.56 3.34
C ARG A 85 -12.91 -12.80 2.83
N SER A 86 -13.61 -13.49 3.72
CA SER A 86 -14.48 -14.63 3.42
C SER A 86 -15.81 -14.46 4.15
N GLY A 87 -16.78 -13.81 3.49
CA GLY A 87 -18.07 -13.45 4.09
C GLY A 87 -17.92 -12.51 5.30
N ALA A 88 -18.40 -12.97 6.46
CA ALA A 88 -18.27 -12.29 7.76
C ALA A 88 -16.93 -12.56 8.47
N HIS A 89 -16.02 -13.27 7.81
CA HIS A 89 -14.74 -13.66 8.35
C HIS A 89 -13.58 -13.09 7.55
N VAL A 90 -12.40 -13.13 8.16
CA VAL A 90 -11.12 -12.82 7.55
C VAL A 90 -10.25 -14.07 7.63
N GLN A 91 -9.59 -14.41 6.53
CA GLN A 91 -8.61 -15.48 6.46
C GLN A 91 -7.23 -14.87 6.37
N VAL A 92 -6.35 -15.29 7.26
CA VAL A 92 -4.91 -14.97 7.23
C VAL A 92 -4.21 -16.17 6.65
N VAL A 93 -3.64 -16.02 5.44
CA VAL A 93 -3.27 -17.11 4.54
C VAL A 93 -1.77 -17.08 4.26
N TRP A 94 -1.14 -18.25 4.26
CA TRP A 94 0.24 -18.44 3.82
C TRP A 94 0.42 -19.82 3.16
N GLY A 95 1.58 -20.06 2.53
CA GLY A 95 1.84 -21.31 1.81
C GLY A 95 1.91 -22.55 2.72
N SER A 96 1.26 -23.65 2.32
CA SER A 96 1.27 -24.93 3.05
C SER A 96 2.59 -25.70 2.90
N HIS A 97 3.35 -25.42 1.85
CA HIS A 97 4.58 -26.13 1.50
C HIS A 97 5.83 -25.69 2.29
N VAL A 98 5.71 -24.70 3.19
CA VAL A 98 6.82 -24.19 4.00
C VAL A 98 6.57 -24.50 5.48
N PRO A 99 7.03 -25.65 5.99
CA PRO A 99 6.83 -26.02 7.40
C PRO A 99 7.69 -25.15 8.33
N GLY A 100 7.40 -25.22 9.63
CA GLY A 100 8.21 -24.55 10.67
C GLY A 100 7.86 -23.09 10.90
N TRP A 101 6.63 -22.68 10.61
CA TRP A 101 6.13 -21.33 10.85
C TRP A 101 4.84 -21.36 11.67
N VAL A 102 4.75 -20.46 12.65
CA VAL A 102 3.55 -20.24 13.46
C VAL A 102 3.02 -18.83 13.22
N LEU A 103 1.71 -18.69 13.11
CA LEU A 103 1.06 -17.39 13.00
C LEU A 103 1.04 -16.72 14.38
N GLN A 104 1.44 -15.46 14.44
CA GLN A 104 1.27 -14.62 15.62
C GLN A 104 0.33 -13.46 15.31
N SER A 105 -0.40 -13.03 16.34
CA SER A 105 -1.27 -11.85 16.27
C SER A 105 -0.92 -10.84 17.36
N ASN A 106 -1.19 -9.57 17.08
CA ASN A 106 -1.12 -8.47 18.04
C ASN A 106 -2.28 -7.50 17.77
N ILE A 107 -3.03 -7.14 18.82
CA ILE A 107 -4.22 -6.29 18.71
C ILE A 107 -3.93 -4.80 18.96
N SER A 108 -2.73 -4.45 19.43
CA SER A 108 -2.40 -3.09 19.87
C SER A 108 -1.47 -2.38 18.89
N ALA A 109 -0.38 -3.04 18.45
CA ALA A 109 0.65 -2.39 17.63
C ALA A 109 1.57 -3.40 16.93
N LEU A 110 2.41 -2.90 16.02
CA LEU A 110 3.51 -3.67 15.41
C LEU A 110 4.79 -3.71 16.27
N ALA A 111 4.77 -3.06 17.44
CA ALA A 111 5.90 -3.03 18.36
C ALA A 111 6.32 -4.46 18.77
N PRO A 112 7.59 -4.69 19.20
CA PRO A 112 8.09 -6.03 19.51
C PRO A 112 7.33 -6.75 20.64
N GLY A 113 6.70 -6.01 21.55
CA GLY A 113 5.90 -6.55 22.66
C GLY A 113 4.46 -6.89 22.26
N GLY A 114 3.88 -7.90 22.90
CA GLY A 114 2.45 -8.24 22.78
C GLY A 114 2.08 -9.18 21.63
N TRP A 115 3.05 -9.74 20.90
CA TRP A 115 2.79 -10.79 19.92
C TRP A 115 2.52 -12.13 20.61
N VAL A 116 1.39 -12.75 20.27
CA VAL A 116 0.97 -14.04 20.83
C VAL A 116 0.77 -15.04 19.70
N ASP A 117 1.20 -16.28 19.90
CA ASP A 117 0.96 -17.38 18.96
C ASP A 117 -0.54 -17.65 18.85
N VAL A 118 -1.04 -17.75 17.62
CA VAL A 118 -2.42 -18.15 17.36
C VAL A 118 -2.57 -19.62 17.70
N ALA A 119 -3.57 -19.95 18.53
CA ALA A 119 -3.77 -21.30 19.01
C ALA A 119 -4.37 -22.23 17.92
N GLY A 120 -3.98 -23.50 17.99
CA GLY A 120 -4.48 -24.55 17.10
C GLY A 120 -3.76 -24.62 15.75
N PRO A 121 -3.94 -25.73 15.01
CA PRO A 121 -3.38 -25.86 13.67
C PRO A 121 -4.18 -25.01 12.66
N PRO A 122 -3.53 -24.49 11.60
CA PRO A 122 -4.23 -23.84 10.50
C PRO A 122 -5.04 -24.85 9.68
N THR A 123 -6.09 -24.38 9.02
CA THR A 123 -6.80 -25.17 8.01
C THR A 123 -5.97 -25.21 6.73
N VAL A 124 -5.76 -26.41 6.17
CA VAL A 124 -5.01 -26.61 4.93
C VAL A 124 -5.99 -26.79 3.77
N SER A 125 -5.78 -26.04 2.67
CA SER A 125 -6.55 -26.12 1.44
C SER A 125 -5.60 -26.09 0.25
N GLY A 126 -5.19 -27.28 -0.20
CA GLY A 126 -4.21 -27.41 -1.29
C GLY A 126 -2.86 -26.76 -0.96
N ALA A 127 -2.45 -25.80 -1.79
CA ALA A 127 -1.17 -25.08 -1.64
C ALA A 127 -1.21 -23.98 -0.55
N GLU A 128 -2.38 -23.67 -0.01
CA GLU A 128 -2.58 -22.65 1.01
C GLU A 128 -2.91 -23.28 2.37
N GLN A 129 -2.54 -22.58 3.43
CA GLN A 129 -3.04 -22.81 4.78
C GLN A 129 -3.44 -21.48 5.42
N TYR A 130 -4.44 -21.51 6.30
CA TYR A 130 -4.95 -20.28 6.89
C TYR A 130 -5.55 -20.47 8.28
N HIS A 131 -5.56 -19.38 9.05
CA HIS A 131 -6.47 -19.21 10.18
C HIS A 131 -7.64 -18.31 9.77
N GLN A 132 -8.83 -18.65 10.26
CA GLN A 132 -10.04 -17.87 10.06
C GLN A 132 -10.39 -17.13 11.36
N PHE A 133 -10.69 -15.85 11.22
CA PHE A 133 -11.08 -14.96 12.32
C PHE A 133 -12.41 -14.30 11.97
N SER A 134 -13.23 -13.99 12.97
CA SER A 134 -14.39 -13.11 12.78
C SER A 134 -13.91 -11.71 12.39
N ALA A 135 -14.57 -11.09 11.42
CA ALA A 135 -14.28 -9.69 11.07
C ALA A 135 -14.75 -8.78 12.22
N GLY A 136 -13.81 -8.35 13.07
CA GLY A 136 -14.07 -7.45 14.20
C GLY A 136 -13.88 -5.97 13.84
N SER A 137 -14.24 -5.09 14.77
CA SER A 137 -13.86 -3.68 14.72
C SER A 137 -12.49 -3.48 15.39
N GLY A 138 -11.61 -2.73 14.73
CA GLY A 138 -10.27 -2.42 15.23
C GLY A 138 -9.14 -3.13 14.49
N PRO A 139 -7.90 -2.63 14.60
CA PRO A 139 -6.75 -3.20 13.93
C PRO A 139 -6.30 -4.49 14.62
N VAL A 140 -6.00 -5.51 13.81
CA VAL A 140 -5.27 -6.70 14.25
C VAL A 140 -4.10 -6.89 13.29
N PHE A 141 -2.91 -7.05 13.85
CA PHE A 141 -1.68 -7.25 13.11
C PHE A 141 -1.30 -8.71 13.15
N TYR A 142 -0.75 -9.21 12.04
CA TYR A 142 -0.36 -10.60 11.89
C TYR A 142 1.08 -10.69 11.39
N ARG A 143 1.83 -11.68 11.89
CA ARG A 143 3.16 -12.04 11.39
C ARG A 143 3.38 -13.54 11.47
N LEU A 144 4.33 -14.03 10.70
CA LEU A 144 4.82 -15.39 10.83
C LEU A 144 6.11 -15.40 11.66
N ARG A 145 6.17 -16.30 12.65
CA ARG A 145 7.36 -16.58 13.45
C ARG A 145 7.91 -17.95 13.06
N LYS A 146 9.22 -18.03 12.82
CA LYS A 146 9.89 -19.32 12.60
C LYS A 146 9.98 -20.06 13.93
N LEU A 147 9.59 -21.33 13.93
CA LEU A 147 9.77 -22.24 15.07
C LEU A 147 11.24 -22.57 15.29
#